data_AF-A0A0B1SWJ2-F1
#
_entry.id   AF-A0A0B1SWJ2-F1
#
_cell.length_a   1.000
_cell.length_b   1.000
_cell.length_c   1.000
_cell.angle_alpha   90.00
_cell.angle_beta   90.00
_cell.angle_gamma   90.00
#
_symmetry.space_group_name_H-M   'P 1'
#
loop_
_entity.id
_entity.type
_entity.pdbx_description
1 polymer ?
#
loop_
_entity_poly.entity_id
_entity_poly.type
_entity_poly.pdbx_seq_one_letter_code
_entity_poly.pdbx_strand_id
1 'polypeptide(L)'
;MRLGKYLKEQGKRDKREETGRSMVALGRAMLFSSHQLAAIRVPLLRFYQELHVFAERAIFDCSQTVEAVERARLEYRGSLLWMKKTSEELDPDTDRQLEKFREAQSAVRANKEKLDKLKVDTLQKVDLLSASRSNLLSHLLGKYLEMLCAYYEKTCRAYTALSANLSKFQHYEFEILTDLIEPSKKVAKKVRQESIDKENRDHDEYTQLPAEPEEEAVGNLLNLDDEPAG
;
A
#
# COMPACT_ATOMS: atom_id res chain seq x y z
N MET A 1 -18.42 6.16 -6.84
CA MET A 1 -18.76 7.12 -7.93
C MET A 1 -20.26 7.18 -8.27
N ARG A 2 -20.96 6.07 -8.54
CA ARG A 2 -22.40 6.08 -8.93
C ARG A 2 -23.32 6.75 -7.90
N LEU A 3 -23.14 6.45 -6.61
CA LEU A 3 -23.93 7.03 -5.52
C LEU A 3 -23.73 8.56 -5.38
N GLY A 4 -22.50 9.05 -5.55
CA GLY A 4 -22.22 10.50 -5.52
C GLY A 4 -22.88 11.26 -6.68
N LYS A 5 -22.89 10.68 -7.89
CA LYS A 5 -23.63 11.25 -9.03
C LYS A 5 -25.13 11.28 -8.76
N TYR A 6 -25.67 10.16 -8.26
CA TYR A 6 -27.08 10.04 -7.92
C TYR A 6 -27.51 11.09 -6.89
N LEU A 7 -26.79 11.26 -5.78
CA LEU A 7 -27.13 12.27 -4.76
C LEU A 7 -27.08 13.69 -5.30
N LYS A 8 -26.10 13.99 -6.17
CA LYS A 8 -26.01 15.29 -6.84
C LYS A 8 -27.20 15.54 -7.76
N GLU A 9 -27.65 14.54 -8.51
CA GLU A 9 -28.81 14.65 -9.40
C GLU A 9 -30.13 14.76 -8.64
N GLN A 10 -30.29 13.99 -7.57
CA GLN A 10 -31.49 14.06 -6.72
C GLN A 10 -31.55 15.37 -5.94
N GLY A 11 -30.42 15.87 -5.41
CA GLY A 11 -30.38 17.14 -4.72
C GLY A 11 -30.75 18.33 -5.61
N LYS A 12 -30.45 18.27 -6.92
CA LYS A 12 -30.91 19.26 -7.91
C LYS A 12 -32.42 19.22 -8.20
N ARG A 13 -33.07 18.10 -7.93
CA ARG A 13 -34.51 17.89 -8.17
C ARG A 13 -35.33 18.06 -6.88
N ASP A 14 -34.68 18.18 -5.72
CA ASP A 14 -35.38 18.35 -4.44
C ASP A 14 -35.99 19.75 -4.35
N LYS A 15 -37.24 19.81 -3.90
CA LYS A 15 -37.98 21.06 -3.72
C LYS A 15 -37.59 21.79 -2.44
N ARG A 16 -37.05 21.06 -1.45
CA ARG A 16 -36.54 21.64 -0.20
C ARG A 16 -35.11 22.08 -0.42
N GLU A 17 -34.91 23.38 -0.51
CA GLU A 17 -33.63 23.99 -0.88
C GLU A 17 -32.46 23.52 0.02
N GLU A 18 -32.68 23.44 1.34
CA GLU A 18 -31.65 22.99 2.30
C GLU A 18 -31.28 21.52 2.14
N THR A 19 -32.29 20.65 1.92
CA THR A 19 -32.07 19.21 1.69
C THR A 19 -31.38 19.00 0.34
N GLY A 20 -31.81 19.72 -0.70
CA GLY A 20 -31.20 19.68 -2.02
C GLY A 20 -29.73 20.10 -2.00
N ARG A 21 -29.41 21.23 -1.35
CA ARG A 21 -28.03 21.72 -1.16
C ARG A 21 -27.17 20.70 -0.41
N SER A 22 -27.68 20.14 0.68
CA SER A 22 -27.00 19.11 1.47
C SER A 22 -26.68 17.85 0.66
N MET A 23 -27.65 17.37 -0.14
CA MET A 23 -27.47 16.22 -1.03
C MET A 23 -26.46 16.48 -2.15
N VAL A 24 -26.45 17.69 -2.73
CA VAL A 24 -25.47 18.10 -3.73
C VAL A 24 -24.06 18.14 -3.13
N ALA A 25 -23.89 18.75 -1.96
CA ALA A 25 -22.62 18.85 -1.26
C ALA A 25 -22.07 17.46 -0.87
N LEU A 26 -22.91 16.60 -0.31
CA LEU A 26 -22.57 15.20 -0.04
C LEU A 26 -22.19 14.44 -1.32
N GLY A 27 -22.95 14.63 -2.40
CA GLY A 27 -22.65 14.05 -3.70
C GLY A 27 -21.27 14.47 -4.25
N ARG A 28 -20.91 15.75 -4.09
CA ARG A 28 -19.57 16.27 -4.46
C ARG A 28 -18.46 15.63 -3.61
N ALA A 29 -18.61 15.57 -2.29
CA ALA A 29 -17.64 14.94 -1.39
C ALA A 29 -17.42 13.44 -1.72
N MET A 30 -18.51 12.71 -2.00
CA MET A 30 -18.44 11.30 -2.39
C MET A 30 -17.75 11.08 -3.75
N LEU A 31 -17.98 11.98 -4.71
CA LEU A 31 -17.32 11.94 -6.02
C LEU A 31 -15.81 12.21 -5.87
N PHE A 32 -15.46 13.22 -5.09
CA PHE A 32 -14.07 13.55 -4.77
C PHE A 32 -13.35 12.35 -4.13
N SER A 33 -13.89 11.80 -3.04
CA SER A 33 -13.34 10.62 -2.39
C SER A 33 -13.19 9.44 -3.36
N SER A 34 -14.22 9.18 -4.18
CA SER A 34 -14.17 8.11 -5.20
C SER A 34 -13.04 8.30 -6.21
N HIS A 35 -12.80 9.54 -6.67
CA HIS A 35 -11.72 9.85 -7.61
C HIS A 35 -10.35 9.66 -6.97
N GLN A 36 -10.16 10.17 -5.75
CA GLN A 36 -8.88 10.04 -5.05
C GLN A 36 -8.55 8.57 -4.76
N LEU A 37 -9.54 7.77 -4.35
CA LEU A 37 -9.36 6.33 -4.15
C LEU A 37 -9.03 5.60 -5.45
N ALA A 38 -9.65 6.00 -6.57
CA ALA A 38 -9.33 5.43 -7.88
C ALA A 38 -7.87 5.72 -8.30
N ALA A 39 -7.34 6.90 -7.96
CA ALA A 39 -5.94 7.24 -8.23
C ALA A 39 -4.96 6.33 -7.46
N ILE A 40 -5.28 5.93 -6.22
CA ILE A 40 -4.48 5.00 -5.42
C ILE A 40 -4.40 3.59 -6.03
N ARG A 41 -5.40 3.19 -6.81
CA ARG A 41 -5.42 1.86 -7.45
C ARG A 41 -4.25 1.66 -8.42
N VAL A 42 -3.86 2.70 -9.17
CA VAL A 42 -2.78 2.63 -10.16
C VAL A 42 -1.44 2.17 -9.55
N PRO A 43 -0.92 2.82 -8.51
CA PRO A 43 0.32 2.41 -7.85
C PRO A 43 0.22 1.07 -7.12
N LEU A 44 -0.95 0.69 -6.62
CA LEU A 44 -1.16 -0.65 -6.06
C LEU A 44 -1.03 -1.74 -7.13
N LEU A 45 -1.59 -1.51 -8.32
CA LEU A 45 -1.43 -2.42 -9.45
C LEU A 45 0.04 -2.50 -9.90
N ARG A 46 0.73 -1.36 -9.94
CA ARG A 46 2.17 -1.33 -10.24
C ARG A 46 2.97 -2.13 -9.21
N PHE A 47 2.67 -1.97 -7.91
CA PHE A 47 3.29 -2.75 -6.85
C PHE A 47 3.15 -4.26 -7.10
N TYR A 48 1.93 -4.70 -7.40
CA TYR A 48 1.67 -6.11 -7.70
C TYR A 48 2.47 -6.62 -8.90
N GLN A 49 2.52 -5.85 -9.99
CA GLN A 49 3.28 -6.22 -11.19
C GLN A 49 4.78 -6.33 -10.93
N GLU A 50 5.37 -5.35 -10.24
CA GLU A 50 6.80 -5.39 -9.95
C GLU A 50 7.17 -6.48 -8.94
N LEU A 51 6.31 -6.73 -7.94
CA LEU A 51 6.49 -7.83 -7.00
C LEU A 51 6.41 -9.19 -7.71
N HIS A 52 5.47 -9.36 -8.63
CA HIS A 52 5.35 -10.57 -9.45
C HIS A 52 6.62 -10.80 -10.28
N VAL A 53 7.14 -9.75 -10.94
CA VAL A 53 8.39 -9.87 -11.71
C VAL A 53 9.58 -10.20 -10.81
N PHE A 54 9.67 -9.59 -9.63
CA PHE A 54 10.72 -9.89 -8.66
C PHE A 54 10.68 -11.37 -8.23
N ALA A 55 9.48 -11.90 -7.94
CA ALA A 55 9.32 -13.30 -7.57
C ALA A 55 9.66 -14.25 -8.73
N GLU A 56 9.06 -14.07 -9.89
CA GLU A 56 9.22 -14.99 -11.03
C GLU A 56 10.61 -14.94 -11.66
N ARG A 57 11.33 -13.82 -11.54
CA ARG A 57 12.66 -13.68 -12.16
C ARG A 57 13.79 -13.69 -11.15
N ALA A 58 13.80 -12.74 -10.21
CA ALA A 58 14.94 -12.55 -9.32
C ALA A 58 15.06 -13.70 -8.31
N ILE A 59 13.95 -14.11 -7.69
CA ILE A 59 13.96 -15.25 -6.76
C ILE A 59 14.27 -16.55 -7.52
N PHE A 60 13.65 -16.75 -8.70
CA PHE A 60 13.88 -17.95 -9.51
C PHE A 60 15.36 -18.08 -9.96
N ASP A 61 15.98 -17.02 -10.47
CA ASP A 61 17.41 -17.03 -10.85
C ASP A 61 18.34 -17.35 -9.66
N CYS A 62 18.04 -16.79 -8.49
CA CYS A 62 18.76 -17.12 -7.27
C CYS A 62 18.58 -18.59 -6.89
N SER A 63 17.35 -19.12 -6.99
CA SER A 63 17.05 -20.53 -6.74
C SER A 63 17.84 -21.47 -7.65
N GLN A 64 17.92 -21.16 -8.95
CA GLN A 64 18.70 -21.96 -9.91
C GLN A 64 20.18 -21.99 -9.55
N THR A 65 20.72 -20.90 -9.00
CA THR A 65 22.12 -20.82 -8.57
C THR A 65 22.36 -21.64 -7.30
N VAL A 66 21.42 -21.59 -6.34
CA VAL A 66 21.43 -22.42 -5.13
C VAL A 66 21.39 -23.91 -5.50
N GLU A 67 20.53 -24.31 -6.43
CA GLU A 67 20.49 -25.69 -6.91
C GLU A 67 21.81 -26.12 -7.60
N ALA A 68 22.43 -25.21 -8.35
CA ALA A 68 23.70 -25.48 -9.01
C ALA A 68 24.83 -25.70 -8.00
N VAL A 69 24.91 -24.89 -6.94
CA VAL A 69 25.94 -25.08 -5.89
C VAL A 69 25.72 -26.37 -5.10
N GLU A 70 24.47 -26.75 -4.81
CA GLU A 70 24.17 -28.03 -4.15
C GLU A 70 24.54 -29.23 -5.05
N ARG A 71 24.27 -29.16 -6.35
CA ARG A 71 24.74 -30.18 -7.31
C ARG A 71 26.26 -30.27 -7.34
N ALA A 72 26.97 -29.14 -7.45
CA ALA A 72 28.43 -29.12 -7.44
C ALA A 72 29.02 -29.65 -6.12
N ARG A 73 28.34 -29.41 -4.99
CA ARG A 73 28.73 -29.96 -3.69
C ARG A 73 28.63 -31.47 -3.65
N LEU A 74 27.56 -32.05 -4.22
CA LEU A 74 27.40 -33.49 -4.33
C LEU A 74 28.46 -34.11 -5.27
N GLU A 75 28.73 -33.50 -6.42
CA GLU A 75 29.78 -33.92 -7.36
C GLU A 75 31.17 -33.92 -6.71
N TYR A 76 31.52 -32.85 -5.98
CA TYR A 76 32.78 -32.77 -5.24
C TYR A 76 32.89 -33.87 -4.18
N ARG A 77 31.83 -34.10 -3.38
CA ARG A 77 31.79 -35.21 -2.41
C ARG A 77 31.94 -36.57 -3.09
N GLY A 78 31.29 -36.79 -4.22
CA GLY A 78 31.41 -38.00 -5.02
C GLY A 78 32.85 -38.24 -5.48
N SER A 79 33.51 -37.20 -6.00
CA SER A 79 34.91 -37.29 -6.43
C SER A 79 35.88 -37.57 -5.26
N LEU A 80 35.63 -37.02 -4.07
CA LEU A 80 36.43 -37.33 -2.88
C LEU A 80 36.28 -38.79 -2.44
N LEU A 81 35.06 -39.33 -2.47
CA LEU A 81 34.82 -40.74 -2.16
C LEU A 81 35.49 -41.66 -3.18
N TRP A 82 35.44 -41.29 -4.46
CA TRP A 82 36.12 -42.03 -5.53
C TRP A 82 37.65 -41.99 -5.35
N MET A 83 38.23 -40.83 -5.07
CA MET A 83 39.66 -40.68 -4.83
C MET A 83 40.10 -41.48 -3.59
N LYS A 84 39.32 -41.46 -2.51
CA LYS A 84 39.58 -42.26 -1.32
C LYS A 84 39.61 -43.76 -1.65
N LYS A 85 38.57 -44.28 -2.30
CA LYS A 85 38.50 -45.69 -2.70
C LYS A 85 39.67 -46.08 -3.59
N THR A 86 39.99 -45.26 -4.59
CA THR A 86 41.11 -45.52 -5.50
C THR A 86 42.46 -45.49 -4.78
N SER A 87 42.60 -44.67 -3.74
CA SER A 87 43.80 -44.62 -2.90
C SER A 87 43.97 -45.85 -2.01
N GLU A 88 42.86 -46.41 -1.50
CA GLU A 88 42.88 -47.60 -0.64
C GLU A 88 43.20 -48.88 -1.42
N GLU A 89 42.80 -48.93 -2.70
CA GLU A 89 43.02 -50.06 -3.62
C GLU A 89 44.33 -49.92 -4.43
N LEU A 90 45.17 -48.92 -4.17
CA LEU A 90 46.34 -48.56 -4.97
C LEU A 90 47.55 -49.47 -4.66
N ASP A 91 48.00 -50.22 -5.66
CA ASP A 91 49.29 -50.89 -5.74
C ASP A 91 50.29 -50.02 -6.52
N PRO A 92 51.35 -49.49 -5.87
CA PRO A 92 52.31 -48.59 -6.49
C PRO A 92 53.14 -49.20 -7.63
N ASP A 93 53.22 -50.53 -7.74
CA ASP A 93 53.94 -51.21 -8.81
C ASP A 93 53.08 -51.40 -10.07
N THR A 94 51.80 -51.01 -10.01
CA THR A 94 50.86 -51.09 -11.13
C THR A 94 50.60 -49.72 -11.75
N ASP A 95 51.28 -49.40 -12.86
CA ASP A 95 51.21 -48.10 -13.55
C ASP A 95 49.78 -47.65 -13.90
N ARG A 96 48.92 -48.60 -14.28
CA ARG A 96 47.49 -48.35 -14.56
C ARG A 96 46.69 -47.84 -13.36
N GLN A 97 47.05 -48.24 -12.14
CA GLN A 97 46.35 -47.79 -10.93
C GLN A 97 46.81 -46.39 -10.52
N LEU A 98 48.08 -46.05 -10.75
CA LEU A 98 48.61 -44.71 -10.58
C LEU A 98 47.91 -43.70 -11.51
N GLU A 99 47.67 -44.07 -12.77
CA GLU A 99 46.90 -43.23 -13.71
C GLU A 99 45.48 -42.96 -13.20
N LYS A 100 44.75 -43.99 -12.77
CA LYS A 100 43.40 -43.83 -12.20
C LYS A 100 43.39 -42.93 -10.96
N PHE A 101 44.41 -43.02 -10.12
CA PHE A 101 44.54 -42.15 -8.96
C PHE A 101 44.78 -40.69 -9.37
N ARG A 102 45.61 -40.44 -10.40
CA ARG A 102 45.80 -39.10 -10.98
C ARG A 102 44.50 -38.54 -11.59
N GLU A 103 43.72 -39.37 -12.27
CA GLU A 103 42.40 -38.98 -12.78
C GLU A 103 41.45 -38.59 -11.64
N ALA A 104 41.40 -39.38 -10.56
CA ALA A 104 40.59 -39.07 -9.39
C ALA A 104 41.01 -37.76 -8.72
N GLN A 105 42.32 -37.50 -8.59
CA GLN A 105 42.83 -36.22 -8.10
C GLN A 105 42.44 -35.05 -9.01
N SER A 106 42.54 -35.22 -10.33
CA SER A 106 42.14 -34.20 -11.30
C SER A 106 40.66 -33.85 -11.17
N ALA A 107 39.79 -34.86 -11.07
CA ALA A 107 38.35 -34.67 -10.86
C ALA A 107 38.03 -33.96 -9.55
N VAL A 108 38.71 -34.31 -8.44
CA VAL A 108 38.56 -33.63 -7.15
C VAL A 108 38.93 -32.15 -7.26
N ARG A 109 40.05 -31.82 -7.92
CA ARG A 109 40.48 -30.43 -8.12
C ARG A 109 39.46 -29.64 -8.95
N ALA A 110 39.03 -30.19 -10.08
CA ALA A 110 38.06 -29.55 -10.97
C ALA A 110 36.70 -29.32 -10.29
N ASN A 111 36.18 -30.32 -9.57
CA ASN A 111 34.91 -30.19 -8.87
C ASN A 111 35.01 -29.24 -7.66
N LYS A 112 36.16 -29.19 -6.99
CA LYS A 112 36.43 -28.22 -5.93
C LYS A 112 36.40 -26.79 -6.46
N GLU A 113 37.09 -26.53 -7.55
CA GLU A 113 37.13 -25.21 -8.18
C GLU A 113 35.73 -24.75 -8.60
N LYS A 114 34.95 -25.65 -9.24
CA LYS A 114 33.55 -25.40 -9.60
C LYS A 114 32.68 -25.08 -8.38
N LEU A 115 32.82 -25.85 -7.29
CA LEU A 115 32.09 -25.62 -6.04
C LEU A 115 32.47 -24.28 -5.41
N ASP A 116 33.76 -23.97 -5.32
CA ASP A 116 34.25 -22.76 -4.68
C ASP A 116 33.79 -21.51 -5.47
N LYS A 117 33.76 -21.57 -6.81
CA LYS A 117 33.17 -20.52 -7.65
C LYS A 117 31.66 -20.35 -7.39
N LEU A 118 30.90 -21.44 -7.45
CA LEU A 118 29.43 -21.37 -7.26
C LEU A 118 29.03 -20.90 -5.86
N LYS A 119 29.85 -21.18 -4.84
CA LYS A 119 29.64 -20.61 -3.49
C LYS A 119 29.71 -19.10 -3.48
N VAL A 120 30.72 -18.52 -4.13
CA VAL A 120 30.88 -17.06 -4.24
C VAL A 120 29.71 -16.47 -5.02
N ASP A 121 29.36 -17.06 -6.16
CA ASP A 121 28.23 -16.62 -6.98
C ASP A 121 26.91 -16.64 -6.17
N THR A 122 26.70 -17.70 -5.38
CA THR A 122 25.50 -17.84 -4.54
C THR A 122 25.43 -16.76 -3.47
N LEU A 123 26.54 -16.51 -2.75
CA LEU A 123 26.59 -15.46 -1.73
C LEU A 123 26.26 -14.09 -2.33
N GLN A 124 26.93 -13.73 -3.43
CA GLN A 124 26.70 -12.46 -4.12
C GLN A 124 25.26 -12.31 -4.62
N LYS A 125 24.67 -13.37 -5.19
CA LYS A 125 23.27 -13.33 -5.64
C LYS A 125 22.29 -13.20 -4.48
N VAL A 126 22.50 -13.89 -3.36
CA VAL A 126 21.63 -13.78 -2.18
C VAL A 126 21.70 -12.37 -1.57
N ASP A 127 22.89 -11.78 -1.51
CA ASP A 127 23.08 -10.41 -1.03
C ASP A 127 22.38 -9.40 -1.94
N LEU A 128 22.58 -9.53 -3.27
CA LEU A 128 21.93 -8.68 -4.26
C LEU A 128 20.40 -8.83 -4.23
N LEU A 129 19.89 -10.06 -4.10
CA LEU A 129 18.46 -10.34 -3.99
C LEU A 129 17.87 -9.68 -2.74
N SER A 130 18.58 -9.75 -1.61
CA SER A 130 18.18 -9.13 -0.35
C SER A 130 18.11 -7.61 -0.46
N ALA A 131 19.13 -6.98 -1.05
CA ALA A 131 19.16 -5.54 -1.31
C ALA A 131 18.03 -5.12 -2.28
N SER A 132 17.86 -5.86 -3.38
CA SER A 132 16.82 -5.61 -4.37
C SER A 132 15.42 -5.72 -3.77
N ARG A 133 15.17 -6.71 -2.90
CA ARG A 133 13.88 -6.87 -2.21
C ARG A 133 13.58 -5.65 -1.35
N SER A 134 14.53 -5.24 -0.52
CA SER A 134 14.35 -4.11 0.38
C SER A 134 14.09 -2.82 -0.41
N ASN A 135 14.87 -2.56 -1.46
CA ASN A 135 14.68 -1.37 -2.31
C ASN A 135 13.31 -1.36 -3.00
N LEU A 136 12.91 -2.49 -3.57
CA LEU A 136 11.61 -2.66 -4.22
C LEU A 136 10.45 -2.36 -3.27
N LEU A 137 10.47 -2.99 -2.09
CA LEU A 137 9.41 -2.85 -1.10
C LEU A 137 9.36 -1.44 -0.51
N SER A 138 10.50 -0.88 -0.08
CA SER A 138 10.57 0.46 0.49
C SER A 138 10.07 1.52 -0.50
N HIS A 139 10.42 1.41 -1.78
CA HIS A 139 9.97 2.36 -2.78
C HIS A 139 8.47 2.24 -3.08
N LEU A 140 7.98 1.03 -3.36
CA LEU A 140 6.61 0.83 -3.82
C LEU A 140 5.58 0.93 -2.69
N LEU A 141 5.87 0.33 -1.52
CA LEU A 141 4.99 0.43 -0.35
C LEU A 141 5.02 1.83 0.24
N GLY A 142 6.20 2.47 0.28
CA GLY A 142 6.34 3.86 0.73
C GLY A 142 5.44 4.79 -0.10
N LYS A 143 5.56 4.71 -1.42
CA LYS A 143 4.71 5.49 -2.32
C LYS A 143 3.22 5.20 -2.10
N TYR A 144 2.82 3.93 -2.06
CA TYR A 144 1.43 3.55 -1.83
C TYR A 144 0.88 4.12 -0.51
N LEU A 145 1.66 4.02 0.57
CA LEU A 145 1.30 4.53 1.88
C LEU A 145 1.14 6.05 1.88
N GLU A 146 2.08 6.78 1.28
CA GLU A 146 2.01 8.24 1.15
C GLU A 146 0.69 8.69 0.49
N MET A 147 0.29 8.06 -0.61
CA MET A 147 -0.98 8.42 -1.27
C MET A 147 -2.19 7.98 -0.47
N LEU A 148 -2.11 6.87 0.26
CA LEU A 148 -3.21 6.43 1.11
C LEU A 148 -3.43 7.40 2.28
N CYS A 149 -2.35 7.86 2.91
CA CYS A 149 -2.39 8.91 3.94
C CYS A 149 -2.99 10.19 3.37
N ALA A 150 -2.47 10.67 2.22
CA ALA A 150 -2.99 11.87 1.56
C ALA A 150 -4.47 11.74 1.17
N TYR A 151 -4.92 10.54 0.78
CA TYR A 151 -6.33 10.26 0.50
C TYR A 151 -7.20 10.40 1.75
N TYR A 152 -6.81 9.77 2.85
CA TYR A 152 -7.57 9.83 4.09
C TYR A 152 -7.61 11.25 4.64
N GLU A 153 -6.49 11.96 4.60
CA GLU A 153 -6.40 13.35 5.02
C GLU A 153 -7.34 14.24 4.21
N LYS A 154 -7.22 14.21 2.87
CA LYS A 154 -8.05 15.03 1.97
C LYS A 154 -9.53 14.68 2.08
N THR A 155 -9.85 13.40 2.21
CA THR A 155 -11.24 12.93 2.36
C THR A 155 -11.80 13.36 3.71
N CYS A 156 -11.04 13.19 4.80
CA CYS A 156 -11.44 13.64 6.13
C CYS A 156 -11.73 15.14 6.13
N ARG A 157 -10.81 15.98 5.62
CA ARG A 157 -11.02 17.43 5.50
C ARG A 157 -12.31 17.76 4.74
N ALA A 158 -12.58 17.11 3.61
CA ALA A 158 -13.79 17.33 2.82
C ALA A 158 -15.08 16.95 3.58
N TYR A 159 -15.08 15.83 4.31
CA TYR A 159 -16.23 15.38 5.08
C TYR A 159 -16.43 16.17 6.38
N THR A 160 -15.36 16.63 7.03
CA THR A 160 -15.45 17.54 8.18
C THR A 160 -16.05 18.87 7.77
N ALA A 161 -15.61 19.45 6.64
CA ALA A 161 -16.20 20.67 6.10
C ALA A 161 -17.69 20.48 5.76
N LEU A 162 -18.06 19.32 5.19
CA LEU A 162 -19.45 18.97 4.95
C LEU A 162 -20.25 18.87 6.25
N SER A 163 -19.72 18.20 7.27
CA SER A 163 -20.37 18.04 8.58
C SER A 163 -20.63 19.40 9.25
N ALA A 164 -19.63 20.29 9.25
CA ALA A 164 -19.75 21.64 9.79
C ALA A 164 -20.77 22.51 9.03
N ASN A 165 -21.01 22.23 7.76
CA ASN A 165 -22.07 22.89 6.99
C ASN A 165 -23.45 22.27 7.29
N LEU A 166 -23.53 20.94 7.44
CA LEU A 166 -24.77 20.24 7.78
C LEU A 166 -25.30 20.60 9.17
N SER A 167 -24.43 20.81 10.15
CA SER A 167 -24.83 21.21 11.52
C SER A 167 -25.54 22.57 11.57
N LYS A 168 -25.33 23.43 10.57
CA LYS A 168 -26.00 24.74 10.46
C LYS A 168 -27.47 24.64 9.99
N PHE A 169 -27.87 23.55 9.34
CA PHE A 169 -29.20 23.38 8.72
C PHE A 169 -30.28 22.79 9.67
N GLN A 170 -30.06 22.75 10.99
CA GLN A 170 -31.05 22.18 11.94
C GLN A 170 -32.28 23.08 12.23
N HIS A 171 -32.92 23.68 11.23
CA HIS A 171 -34.17 24.43 11.45
C HIS A 171 -35.30 23.91 10.58
N TYR A 172 -36.08 22.97 11.14
CA TYR A 172 -37.39 22.62 10.60
C TYR A 172 -38.40 23.68 11.07
N GLU A 173 -38.83 24.56 10.16
CA GLU A 173 -39.90 25.52 10.42
C GLU A 173 -41.26 24.87 10.09
N PHE A 174 -42.13 24.76 11.09
CA PHE A 174 -43.46 24.21 10.92
C PHE A 174 -44.35 25.24 10.21
N GLU A 175 -44.51 25.12 8.89
CA GLU A 175 -45.31 26.07 8.10
C GLU A 175 -46.82 26.00 8.43
N ILE A 176 -47.32 24.85 8.88
CA ILE A 176 -48.76 24.61 9.10
C ILE A 176 -49.18 24.78 10.56
N LEU A 177 -48.26 24.55 11.51
CA LEU A 177 -48.52 24.58 12.95
C LEU A 177 -47.73 25.72 13.59
N THR A 178 -48.26 26.93 13.47
CA THR A 178 -47.63 28.16 13.98
C THR A 178 -47.29 28.10 15.46
N ASP A 179 -48.11 27.39 16.25
CA ASP A 179 -47.91 27.22 17.71
C ASP A 179 -46.68 26.36 18.05
N LEU A 180 -46.20 25.55 17.09
CA LEU A 180 -45.03 24.69 17.25
C LEU A 180 -43.73 25.35 16.77
N ILE A 181 -43.80 26.52 16.13
CA ILE A 181 -42.62 27.27 15.65
C ILE A 181 -41.71 27.65 16.83
N GLU A 182 -42.28 28.23 17.89
CA GLU A 182 -41.49 28.69 19.03
C GLU A 182 -40.95 27.57 19.93
N PRO A 183 -41.73 26.50 20.23
CA PRO A 183 -41.20 25.29 20.83
C PRO A 183 -40.07 24.64 20.01
N SER A 184 -40.23 24.55 18.68
CA SER A 184 -39.21 24.00 17.77
C SER A 184 -37.89 24.78 17.85
N LYS A 185 -37.97 26.12 17.78
CA LYS A 185 -36.79 27.01 17.88
C LYS A 185 -36.08 26.86 19.24
N LYS A 186 -36.81 26.68 20.33
CA LYS A 186 -36.24 26.45 21.68
C LYS A 186 -35.54 25.10 21.78
N VAL A 187 -36.12 24.03 21.19
CA VAL A 187 -35.50 22.70 21.16
C VAL A 187 -34.24 22.70 20.28
N ALA A 188 -34.28 23.31 19.10
CA ALA A 188 -33.12 23.40 18.21
C ALA A 188 -31.93 24.14 18.87
N LYS A 189 -32.19 25.19 19.64
CA LYS A 189 -31.15 25.90 20.41
C LYS A 189 -30.52 25.02 21.49
N LYS A 190 -31.32 24.21 22.20
CA LYS A 190 -30.81 23.27 23.22
C LYS A 190 -29.96 22.17 22.60
N VAL A 191 -30.43 21.57 21.51
CA VAL A 191 -29.69 20.53 20.78
C VAL A 191 -28.35 21.05 20.26
N ARG A 192 -28.32 22.28 19.70
CA ARG A 192 -27.07 22.92 19.26
C ARG A 192 -26.08 23.12 20.40
N GLN A 193 -26.55 23.59 21.56
CA GLN A 193 -25.70 23.80 22.73
C GLN A 193 -25.11 22.47 23.24
N GLU A 194 -25.93 21.41 23.30
CA GLU A 194 -25.49 20.08 23.72
C GLU A 194 -24.46 19.46 22.77
N SER A 195 -24.56 19.70 21.46
CA SER A 195 -23.54 19.27 20.48
C SER A 195 -22.22 20.01 20.62
N ILE A 196 -22.24 21.33 20.85
CA ILE A 196 -21.03 22.15 21.06
C ILE A 196 -20.32 21.73 22.36
N ASP A 197 -21.09 21.50 23.43
CA ASP A 197 -20.54 21.06 24.72
C ASP A 197 -19.96 19.63 24.66
N LYS A 198 -20.37 18.82 23.68
CA LYS A 198 -19.82 17.47 23.45
C LYS A 198 -18.52 17.52 22.63
N GLU A 199 -18.47 18.32 21.57
CA GLU A 199 -17.26 18.54 20.77
C GLU A 199 -16.11 19.14 21.61
N ASN A 200 -16.42 20.07 22.52
CA ASN A 200 -15.42 20.64 23.43
C ASN A 200 -14.83 19.62 24.43
N ARG A 201 -15.61 18.61 24.83
CA ARG A 201 -15.12 17.54 25.72
C ARG A 201 -14.22 16.54 25.00
N ASP A 202 -14.53 16.24 23.74
CA ASP A 202 -13.75 15.31 22.92
C ASP A 202 -12.42 15.93 22.40
N HIS A 203 -12.35 17.27 22.32
CA HIS A 203 -11.14 17.98 21.87
C HIS A 203 -10.00 18.01 22.92
N ASP A 204 -10.33 18.01 24.21
CA ASP A 204 -9.35 18.02 25.32
C ASP A 204 -8.57 16.69 25.47
N GLU A 205 -9.04 15.60 24.85
CA GLU A 205 -8.43 14.26 25.00
C GLU A 205 -7.35 13.92 23.93
N TYR A 206 -7.22 14.70 22.85
CA TYR A 206 -6.39 14.34 21.69
C TYR A 206 -5.34 15.37 21.22
N THR A 207 -5.00 16.37 22.05
CA THR A 207 -4.01 17.39 21.64
C THR A 207 -2.57 16.93 21.92
N GLN A 208 -1.99 16.15 20.99
CA GLN A 208 -0.53 16.07 20.81
C GLN A 208 -0.19 15.46 19.44
N LEU A 209 -0.15 16.28 18.38
CA LEU A 209 0.70 16.08 17.18
C LEU A 209 0.82 17.41 16.40
N PRO A 210 1.95 17.71 15.73
CA PRO A 210 2.26 19.04 15.21
C PRO A 210 1.58 19.35 13.87
N ALA A 211 1.27 20.63 13.67
CA ALA A 211 0.66 21.16 12.45
C ALA A 211 1.70 21.61 11.42
N GLU A 212 1.50 21.27 10.14
CA GLU A 212 2.07 21.92 8.94
C GLU A 212 1.14 21.70 7.72
N PRO A 213 1.38 22.36 6.58
CA PRO A 213 0.94 23.69 6.23
C PRO A 213 -0.32 23.67 5.34
N GLU A 214 -0.99 24.81 5.27
CA GLU A 214 -2.16 25.02 4.42
C GLU A 214 -1.76 25.12 2.94
N GLU A 215 -2.23 24.18 2.12
CA GLU A 215 -2.32 24.36 0.67
C GLU A 215 -3.78 24.58 0.24
N GLU A 216 -3.99 25.75 -0.37
CA GLU A 216 -5.20 26.22 -1.04
C GLU A 216 -5.58 25.32 -2.22
N ALA A 217 -6.35 24.28 -1.98
CA ALA A 217 -7.07 23.60 -3.07
C ALA A 217 -8.43 23.00 -2.68
N VAL A 218 -8.76 22.94 -1.39
CA VAL A 218 -9.98 22.25 -0.92
C VAL A 218 -11.11 23.24 -0.58
N GLY A 219 -10.79 24.51 -0.29
CA GLY A 219 -11.77 25.53 0.09
C GLY A 219 -12.83 25.81 -0.98
N ASN A 220 -12.47 25.70 -2.26
CA ASN A 220 -13.35 26.10 -3.37
C ASN A 220 -14.27 24.98 -3.90
N LEU A 221 -14.22 23.74 -3.39
CA LEU A 221 -15.09 22.67 -3.90
C LEU A 221 -16.51 22.68 -3.31
N LEU A 222 -16.72 23.43 -2.21
CA LEU A 222 -17.91 23.37 -1.37
C LEU A 222 -18.57 24.75 -1.11
N ASN A 223 -18.12 25.83 -1.77
CA ASN A 223 -18.84 27.09 -1.75
C ASN A 223 -20.22 26.90 -2.38
N LEU A 224 -21.27 27.21 -1.61
CA LEU A 224 -22.67 27.09 -1.99
C LEU A 224 -23.19 28.33 -2.72
N ASP A 225 -22.34 29.34 -2.93
CA ASP A 225 -22.67 30.62 -3.58
C ASP A 225 -22.54 30.57 -5.11
N ASP A 226 -22.20 29.41 -5.69
CA ASP A 226 -22.34 29.18 -7.13
C ASP A 226 -23.84 29.10 -7.47
N GLU A 227 -24.42 30.27 -7.74
CA GLU A 227 -25.72 30.46 -8.39
C GLU A 227 -25.84 29.51 -9.60
N PRO A 228 -26.99 28.85 -9.80
CA PRO A 228 -27.22 28.11 -11.03
C PRO A 228 -27.25 29.11 -12.19
N ALA A 229 -26.28 29.01 -13.10
CA ALA A 229 -26.32 29.75 -14.36
C ALA A 229 -27.68 29.52 -15.04
N GLY A 230 -28.47 30.59 -15.11
CA GLY A 230 -29.64 30.70 -15.97
C GLY A 230 -29.27 30.77 -17.43
#